data_AF-A0A953MDM2-F1
#
_entry.id   AF-A0A953MDM2-F1
#
_cell.length_a   1.000
_cell.length_b   1.000
_cell.length_c   1.000
_cell.angle_alpha   90.00
_cell.angle_beta   90.00
_cell.angle_gamma   90.00
#
_symmetry.space_group_name_H-M   'P 1'
#
loop_
_entity.id
_entity.type
_entity.pdbx_description
1 polymer ?
#
loop_
_entity_poly.entity_id
_entity_poly.type
_entity_poly.pdbx_seq_one_letter_code
_entity_poly.pdbx_strand_id
1 'polypeptide(L)'
;MIEIKIPASAAVILLKQRMNQELSMREKAGKISSGIGLNNLSQAELLKIAETSAFDIVFLLPADVWSEENNVADIIYKAIHSLASVFNREEFKLYKRDQAEKLIKPIKNLFAQLDNSKGTPFVN
;
A
#
# COMPACT_ATOMS: atom_id res chain seq x y z
N MET A 1 -9.32 13.71 13.13
CA MET A 1 -9.50 12.34 12.59
C MET A 1 -9.96 12.49 11.15
N ILE A 2 -9.10 12.15 10.21
CA ILE A 2 -9.39 12.22 8.78
C ILE A 2 -9.95 10.87 8.34
N GLU A 3 -11.18 10.88 7.83
CA GLU A 3 -11.78 9.71 7.22
C GLU A 3 -11.70 9.83 5.69
N ILE A 4 -10.86 9.00 5.07
CA ILE A 4 -10.80 8.92 3.62
C ILE A 4 -12.02 8.15 3.14
N LYS A 5 -12.92 8.85 2.44
CA LYS A 5 -14.14 8.27 1.86
C LYS A 5 -13.86 7.73 0.46
N ILE A 6 -13.33 6.52 0.40
CA ILE A 6 -13.13 5.79 -0.85
C ILE A 6 -14.00 4.52 -0.87
N PRO A 7 -14.77 4.27 -1.94
CA PRO A 7 -15.44 2.99 -2.12
C PRO A 7 -14.44 1.84 -2.15
N ALA A 8 -14.71 0.75 -1.44
CA ALA A 8 -13.81 -0.41 -1.39
C ALA A 8 -13.49 -0.95 -2.80
N SER A 9 -14.47 -0.97 -3.71
CA SER A 9 -14.26 -1.36 -5.11
C SER A 9 -13.26 -0.45 -5.83
N ALA A 10 -13.31 0.86 -5.60
CA ALA A 10 -12.36 1.81 -6.19
C ALA A 10 -10.94 1.59 -5.64
N ALA A 11 -10.80 1.36 -4.33
CA ALA A 11 -9.51 1.03 -3.72
C ALA A 11 -8.89 -0.24 -4.32
N VAL A 12 -9.70 -1.27 -4.56
CA VAL A 12 -9.25 -2.53 -5.20
C VAL A 12 -8.82 -2.32 -6.64
N ILE A 13 -9.59 -1.53 -7.41
CA ILE A 13 -9.24 -1.22 -8.81
C ILE A 13 -7.90 -0.48 -8.86
N LEU A 14 -7.73 0.57 -8.04
CA LEU A 14 -6.47 1.32 -7.96
C LEU A 14 -5.30 0.43 -7.54
N LEU A 15 -5.50 -0.41 -6.53
CA LEU A 15 -4.48 -1.35 -6.07
C LEU A 15 -4.07 -2.30 -7.19
N LYS A 16 -5.03 -2.93 -7.89
CA LYS A 16 -4.75 -3.84 -9.01
C LYS A 16 -4.02 -3.14 -10.15
N GLN A 17 -4.40 -1.90 -10.48
CA GLN A 17 -3.71 -1.11 -11.50
C GLN A 17 -2.25 -0.89 -11.10
N ARG A 18 -1.99 -0.49 -9.85
CA ARG A 18 -0.63 -0.29 -9.35
C ARG A 18 0.17 -1.60 -9.28
N MET A 19 -0.46 -2.72 -8.93
CA MET A 19 0.18 -4.04 -8.95
C MET A 19 0.67 -4.44 -10.35
N ASN A 20 -0.10 -4.15 -11.41
CA ASN A 20 0.36 -4.39 -12.78
C ASN A 20 1.55 -3.51 -13.16
N GLN A 21 1.57 -2.25 -12.71
CA GLN A 21 2.71 -1.36 -12.93
C GLN A 21 3.96 -1.85 -12.19
N GLU A 22 3.82 -2.24 -10.93
CA GLU A 22 4.91 -2.81 -10.12
C GLU A 22 5.47 -4.10 -10.73
N LEU A 23 4.61 -5.00 -11.22
CA LEU A 23 5.03 -6.19 -11.95
C LEU A 23 5.87 -5.81 -13.18
N SER A 24 5.39 -4.89 -14.01
CA SER A 24 6.13 -4.42 -15.20
C SER A 24 7.49 -3.81 -14.83
N MET A 25 7.57 -3.07 -13.73
CA MET A 25 8.84 -2.52 -13.24
C MET A 25 9.80 -3.62 -12.76
N ARG A 26 9.30 -4.66 -12.08
CA ARG A 26 10.11 -5.81 -11.65
C ARG A 26 10.60 -6.66 -12.82
N GLU A 27 9.79 -6.84 -13.85
CA GLU A 27 10.19 -7.50 -15.09
C GLU A 27 11.32 -6.72 -15.79
N LYS A 28 11.17 -5.40 -15.95
CA LYS A 28 12.20 -4.53 -16.53
C LYS A 28 13.50 -4.55 -15.73
N ALA A 29 13.41 -4.72 -14.42
CA ALA A 29 14.57 -4.83 -13.53
C ALA A 29 15.17 -6.25 -13.47
N GLY A 30 14.64 -7.22 -14.23
CA GLY A 30 15.11 -8.61 -14.22
C GLY A 30 14.82 -9.37 -12.92
N LYS A 31 13.93 -8.85 -12.05
CA LYS A 31 13.56 -9.47 -10.77
C LYS A 31 12.48 -10.54 -10.90
N ILE A 32 11.70 -10.47 -11.98
CA ILE A 32 10.65 -11.43 -12.36
C ILE A 32 10.84 -11.72 -13.85
N SER A 33 10.62 -12.95 -14.28
CA SER A 33 10.71 -13.29 -15.70
C SER A 33 9.62 -12.56 -16.50
N SER A 34 10.01 -12.02 -17.66
CA SER A 34 9.10 -11.26 -18.52
C SER A 34 7.91 -12.10 -19.00
N GLY A 35 6.74 -11.47 -19.05
CA GLY A 35 5.51 -12.07 -19.59
C GLY A 35 4.73 -12.91 -18.57
N ILE A 36 5.16 -12.95 -17.30
CA ILE A 36 4.42 -13.63 -16.24
C ILE A 36 3.32 -12.68 -15.74
N GLY A 37 2.05 -13.04 -15.94
CA GLY A 37 0.93 -12.30 -15.35
C GLY A 37 0.83 -12.48 -13.82
N LEU A 38 0.19 -11.53 -13.13
CA LEU A 38 -0.01 -11.55 -11.67
C LEU A 38 -0.59 -12.89 -11.15
N ASN A 39 -1.51 -13.50 -11.90
CA ASN A 39 -2.13 -14.79 -11.54
C ASN A 39 -1.13 -15.94 -11.43
N ASN A 40 0.01 -15.86 -12.10
CA ASN A 40 0.98 -16.93 -12.21
C ASN A 40 2.13 -16.80 -11.19
N LEU A 41 2.13 -15.75 -10.38
CA LEU A 41 3.11 -15.54 -9.33
C LEU A 41 2.84 -16.47 -8.14
N SER A 42 3.89 -16.75 -7.37
CA SER A 42 3.71 -17.37 -6.06
C SER A 42 2.95 -16.43 -5.12
N GLN A 43 2.28 -16.98 -4.12
CA GLN A 43 1.52 -16.17 -3.16
C GLN A 43 2.40 -15.13 -2.45
N ALA A 44 3.64 -15.51 -2.11
CA ALA A 44 4.59 -14.61 -1.45
C ALA A 44 4.97 -13.42 -2.35
N GLU A 45 5.23 -13.66 -3.63
CA GLU A 45 5.56 -12.61 -4.60
C GLU A 45 4.36 -11.70 -4.87
N LEU A 46 3.19 -12.31 -5.07
CA LEU A 46 1.96 -11.58 -5.33
C LEU A 46 1.58 -10.67 -4.15
N LEU A 47 1.70 -11.19 -2.92
CA LEU A 47 1.49 -10.38 -1.72
C LEU A 47 2.52 -9.25 -1.61
N LYS A 48 3.80 -9.53 -1.90
CA LYS A 48 4.85 -8.51 -1.89
C LYS A 48 4.58 -7.41 -2.92
N ILE A 49 4.06 -7.75 -4.10
CA ILE A 49 3.64 -6.76 -5.11
C ILE A 49 2.45 -5.95 -4.59
N ALA A 50 1.46 -6.60 -3.97
CA ALA A 50 0.31 -5.91 -3.39
C ALA A 50 0.72 -4.91 -2.29
N GLU A 51 1.60 -5.31 -1.37
CA GLU A 51 2.09 -4.43 -0.30
C GLU A 51 2.92 -3.26 -0.84
N THR A 52 3.84 -3.51 -1.79
CA THR A 52 4.59 -2.42 -2.44
C THR A 52 3.66 -1.45 -3.15
N SER A 53 2.67 -1.97 -3.86
CA SER A 53 1.68 -1.15 -4.57
C SER A 53 0.82 -0.32 -3.61
N ALA A 54 0.37 -0.91 -2.51
CA ALA A 54 -0.40 -0.22 -1.49
C ALA A 54 0.44 0.90 -0.83
N PHE A 55 1.71 0.61 -0.49
CA PHE A 55 2.64 1.59 0.05
C PHE A 55 2.82 2.79 -0.90
N ASP A 56 3.08 2.54 -2.19
CA ASP A 56 3.24 3.60 -3.18
C ASP A 56 2.00 4.50 -3.29
N ILE A 57 0.81 3.90 -3.29
CA ILE A 57 -0.45 4.65 -3.37
C ILE A 57 -0.60 5.57 -2.16
N VAL A 58 -0.40 5.03 -0.96
CA VAL A 58 -0.68 5.79 0.25
C VAL A 58 0.42 6.81 0.54
N PHE A 59 1.67 6.53 0.20
CA PHE A 59 2.78 7.48 0.35
C PHE A 59 2.52 8.81 -0.38
N LEU A 60 1.73 8.79 -1.46
CA LEU A 60 1.36 9.98 -2.23
C LEU A 60 0.15 10.75 -1.66
N LEU A 61 -0.43 10.30 -0.54
CA LEU A 61 -1.50 11.04 0.13
C LEU A 61 -0.97 12.36 0.71
N PRO A 62 -1.81 13.40 0.78
CA PRO A 62 -1.44 14.69 1.37
C PRO A 62 -0.87 14.54 2.78
N ALA A 63 0.11 15.39 3.13
CA ALA A 63 0.75 15.38 4.45
C ALA A 63 -0.26 15.45 5.60
N ASP A 64 -1.32 16.25 5.45
CA ASP A 64 -2.38 16.41 6.45
C ASP A 64 -3.04 15.08 6.83
N VAL A 65 -3.17 14.14 5.88
CA VAL A 65 -3.68 12.78 6.14
C VAL A 65 -2.81 12.07 7.17
N TRP A 66 -1.50 12.29 7.13
CA TRP A 66 -0.51 11.63 7.96
C TRP A 66 -0.27 12.31 9.31
N SER A 67 -0.56 13.61 9.40
CA SER A 67 -0.45 14.38 10.64
C SER A 67 -1.63 14.13 11.61
N GLU A 68 -2.71 13.51 11.15
CA GLU A 68 -3.87 13.16 11.98
C GLU A 68 -4.14 11.65 12.06
N GLU A 69 -4.88 11.23 13.09
CA GLU A 69 -5.48 9.88 13.11
C GLU A 69 -6.35 9.67 11.86
N ASN A 70 -6.17 8.53 11.20
CA ASN A 70 -6.82 8.22 9.92
C ASN A 70 -7.15 6.73 9.75
N ASN A 71 -7.98 6.42 8.76
CA ASN A 71 -8.45 5.07 8.44
C ASN A 71 -7.65 4.38 7.31
N VAL A 72 -6.45 4.85 6.97
CA VAL A 72 -5.67 4.32 5.82
C VAL A 72 -5.34 2.84 5.98
N ALA A 73 -4.94 2.40 7.19
CA ALA A 73 -4.64 1.00 7.46
C ALA A 73 -5.85 0.09 7.19
N ASP A 74 -7.05 0.53 7.56
CA ASP A 74 -8.30 -0.22 7.33
C ASP A 74 -8.64 -0.31 5.85
N ILE A 75 -8.40 0.76 5.08
CA ILE A 75 -8.59 0.77 3.63
C ILE A 75 -7.64 -0.23 2.96
N ILE A 76 -6.34 -0.21 3.31
CA ILE A 76 -5.34 -1.15 2.79
C ILE A 76 -5.74 -2.59 3.13
N TYR A 77 -6.08 -2.85 4.39
CA TYR A 77 -6.49 -4.18 4.86
C TYR A 77 -7.68 -4.72 4.06
N LYS A 78 -8.74 -3.92 3.91
CA LYS A 78 -9.95 -4.31 3.15
C LYS A 78 -9.65 -4.49 1.66
N ALA A 79 -8.81 -3.63 1.07
CA ALA A 79 -8.43 -3.74 -0.33
C ALA A 79 -7.62 -5.01 -0.60
N ILE A 80 -6.63 -5.32 0.22
CA ILE A 80 -5.81 -6.54 0.10
C ILE A 80 -6.68 -7.79 0.32
N HIS A 81 -7.58 -7.80 1.32
CA HIS A 81 -8.54 -8.89 1.50
C HIS A 81 -9.39 -9.14 0.27
N SER A 82 -9.86 -8.06 -0.36
CA SER A 82 -10.70 -8.15 -1.55
C SER A 82 -9.96 -8.74 -2.76
N LEU A 83 -8.62 -8.68 -2.77
CA LEU A 83 -7.82 -9.35 -3.81
C LEU A 83 -8.00 -10.87 -3.81
N ALA A 84 -8.46 -11.48 -2.71
CA ALA A 84 -8.81 -12.89 -2.67
C ALA A 84 -9.80 -13.26 -3.77
N SER A 85 -10.85 -12.44 -3.94
CA SER A 85 -11.85 -12.63 -4.99
C SER A 85 -11.33 -12.28 -6.39
N VAL A 86 -10.40 -11.31 -6.48
CA VAL A 86 -9.84 -10.85 -7.76
C VAL A 86 -8.91 -11.88 -8.40
N PHE A 87 -8.09 -12.55 -7.58
CA PHE A 87 -7.12 -13.54 -8.04
C PHE A 87 -7.56 -14.99 -7.77
N ASN A 88 -8.73 -15.18 -7.17
CA ASN A 88 -9.22 -16.48 -6.69
C ASN A 88 -8.20 -17.18 -5.75
N ARG A 89 -7.67 -16.43 -4.78
CA ARG A 89 -6.63 -16.86 -3.83
C ARG A 89 -7.01 -16.48 -2.40
N GLU A 90 -7.57 -17.44 -1.67
CA GLU A 90 -8.08 -17.25 -0.30
C GLU A 90 -7.00 -16.85 0.71
N GLU A 91 -5.73 -17.10 0.40
CA GLU A 91 -4.58 -16.74 1.23
C GLU A 91 -4.48 -15.23 1.49
N PHE A 92 -5.05 -14.38 0.62
CA PHE A 92 -5.16 -12.94 0.88
C PHE A 92 -6.02 -12.62 2.10
N LYS A 93 -6.97 -13.48 2.47
CA LYS A 93 -7.78 -13.30 3.69
C LYS A 93 -6.99 -13.52 4.97
N LEU A 94 -5.80 -14.13 4.87
CA LEU A 94 -4.89 -14.29 6.01
C LEU A 94 -4.13 -13.00 6.34
N TYR A 95 -4.19 -11.99 5.45
CA TYR A 95 -3.58 -10.70 5.70
C TYR A 95 -4.21 -10.05 6.94
N LYS A 96 -3.41 -9.57 7.88
CA LYS A 96 -3.89 -8.96 9.13
C LYS A 96 -3.87 -7.45 9.04
N ARG A 97 -4.78 -6.78 9.75
CA ARG A 97 -4.79 -5.31 9.88
C ARG A 97 -3.44 -4.78 10.39
N ASP A 98 -2.80 -5.48 11.32
CA ASP A 98 -1.48 -5.11 11.85
C ASP A 98 -0.39 -5.09 10.77
N GLN A 99 -0.53 -5.87 9.69
CA GLN A 99 0.40 -5.81 8.56
C GLN A 99 0.22 -4.51 7.78
N ALA A 100 -1.03 -4.08 7.54
CA ALA A 100 -1.32 -2.78 6.95
C ALA A 100 -0.80 -1.62 7.82
N GLU A 101 -0.95 -1.72 9.14
CA GLU A 101 -0.41 -0.72 10.07
C GLU A 101 1.12 -0.66 10.01
N LYS A 102 1.78 -1.82 10.01
CA LYS A 102 3.25 -1.91 9.86
C LYS A 102 3.72 -1.34 8.52
N LEU A 103 2.95 -1.54 7.45
CA LEU A 103 3.26 -1.03 6.11
C LEU A 103 3.33 0.51 6.09
N ILE A 104 2.41 1.19 6.77
CA ILE A 104 2.33 2.66 6.78
C ILE A 104 3.09 3.32 7.94
N LYS A 105 3.54 2.55 8.93
CA LYS A 105 4.29 3.05 10.08
C LYS A 105 5.50 3.92 9.71
N PRO A 106 6.34 3.58 8.70
CA PRO A 106 7.44 4.44 8.30
C PRO A 106 6.99 5.83 7.84
N ILE A 107 5.84 5.92 7.16
CA ILE A 107 5.25 7.17 6.67
C ILE A 107 4.77 8.00 7.85
N LYS A 108 4.01 7.39 8.77
CA LYS A 108 3.56 8.04 10.02
C LYS A 108 4.73 8.60 10.82
N ASN A 109 5.79 7.81 10.98
CA ASN A 109 6.99 8.23 11.70
C ASN A 109 7.69 9.42 11.03
N LEU A 110 7.79 9.40 9.70
CA LEU A 110 8.39 10.50 8.92
C LEU A 110 7.64 11.81 9.15
N PHE A 111 6.30 11.81 9.00
CA PHE A 111 5.51 13.03 9.18
C PHE A 111 5.46 13.49 10.65
N ALA A 112 5.43 12.57 11.61
CA ALA A 112 5.55 12.93 13.03
C ALA A 112 6.90 13.61 13.35
N GLN A 113 8.00 13.20 12.73
CA GLN A 113 9.30 13.88 12.87
C GLN A 113 9.30 15.28 12.23
N LEU A 114 8.61 15.46 11.11
CA LEU A 114 8.47 16.77 10.45
C LEU A 114 7.65 17.74 11.30
N ASP A 115 6.58 17.27 11.95
CA ASP A 115 5.77 18.12 12.83
C ASP A 115 6.52 18.50 14.11
N ASN A 116 7.34 17.60 14.67
CA ASN A 116 8.19 17.90 15.83
C ASN A 116 9.39 18.80 15.50
N SER A 117 9.92 18.75 14.26
CA SER A 117 11.07 19.57 13.85
C SER A 117 10.71 20.99 13.43
N LYS A 118 9.42 21.32 13.22
CA LYS A 118 8.91 22.70 13.08
C LYS A 118 9.20 23.61 14.30
N GLY A 119 9.72 23.06 15.41
CA GLY A 119 10.20 23.82 16.58
C GLY A 119 11.66 24.30 16.51
N THR A 120 12.44 23.88 15.52
CA THR A 120 13.81 24.37 15.31
C THR A 120 13.92 24.95 13.90
N PRO A 121 14.25 26.25 13.75
CA PRO A 121 14.49 26.81 12.44
C PRO A 121 15.68 26.08 11.81
N PHE A 122 15.54 25.69 10.55
CA PHE A 122 16.68 25.26 9.74
C PHE A 122 17.63 26.46 9.63
N VAL A 123 18.65 26.48 10.48
CA VAL A 123 19.77 27.41 10.37
C VAL A 123 20.68 26.83 9.28
N ASN A 124 20.71 27.50 8.13
CA ASN A 124 21.71 27.27 7.09
C ASN A 124 23.11 27.61 7.60
#